data_AF-A0A938R3V1-F1
#
_entry.id   AF-A0A938R3V1-F1
#
_cell.length_a   1.000
_cell.length_b   1.000
_cell.length_c   1.000
_cell.angle_alpha   90.00
_cell.angle_beta   90.00
_cell.angle_gamma   90.00
#
_symmetry.space_group_name_H-M   'P 1'
#
loop_
_entity.id
_entity.type
_entity.pdbx_description
1 polymer ?
#
loop_
_entity_poly.entity_id
_entity_poly.type
_entity_poly.pdbx_seq_one_letter_code
_entity_poly.pdbx_strand_id
1 'polypeptide(L)'
;MRTLAFDTLEFAKKLKAANFPQEQAEALAEAVAGIVEERLATKQDLKELELRLEARSKELETRLRHDLKELETGLHRDMKELETGLHRDLKEMELRLRHDLTLRLGAMLVAGVSLVAVLVKLL
;
A
#
# COMPACT_ATOMS: atom_id res chain seq x y z
N MET A 1 29.19 4.53 -29.16
CA MET A 1 28.11 5.51 -28.98
C MET A 1 28.46 6.72 -29.83
N ARG A 2 27.66 7.06 -30.85
CA ARG A 2 27.85 8.30 -31.59
C ARG A 2 27.47 9.42 -30.62
N THR A 3 28.41 10.27 -30.23
CA THR A 3 28.10 11.45 -29.43
C THR A 3 27.10 12.26 -30.24
N LEU A 4 25.90 12.51 -29.67
CA LEU A 4 24.90 13.43 -30.22
C LEU A 4 25.37 14.89 -30.05
N ALA A 5 26.67 15.13 -30.18
CA ALA A 5 27.25 16.46 -30.15
C ALA A 5 26.97 17.11 -31.50
N PHE A 6 26.50 18.35 -31.47
CA PHE A 6 26.38 19.17 -32.67
C PHE A 6 27.77 19.35 -33.29
N ASP A 7 27.95 18.93 -34.54
CA ASP A 7 29.22 19.06 -35.24
C ASP A 7 29.34 20.45 -35.85
N THR A 8 29.86 21.37 -35.05
CA THR A 8 30.06 22.78 -35.40
C THR A 8 30.88 22.95 -36.68
N LEU A 9 31.88 22.09 -36.90
CA LEU A 9 32.77 22.17 -38.06
C LEU A 9 32.07 21.73 -39.35
N GLU A 10 31.34 20.62 -39.31
CA GLU A 10 30.54 20.16 -40.45
C GLU A 10 29.40 21.14 -40.76
N PHE A 11 28.80 21.76 -39.75
CA PHE A 11 27.78 22.79 -39.96
C PHE A 11 28.36 24.04 -40.62
N ALA A 12 29.50 24.55 -40.15
CA ALA A 12 30.18 25.69 -40.77
C ALA A 12 30.62 25.39 -42.22
N LYS A 13 31.10 24.17 -42.51
CA LYS A 13 31.43 23.73 -43.88
C LYS A 13 30.21 23.77 -44.80
N LYS A 14 29.05 23.31 -44.34
CA LYS A 14 27.80 23.36 -45.11
C LYS A 14 27.36 24.80 -45.41
N LEU A 15 27.50 25.71 -44.44
CA LEU A 15 27.19 27.13 -44.65
C LEU A 15 28.13 27.77 -45.68
N LYS A 16 29.43 27.48 -45.62
CA LYS A 16 30.41 27.94 -46.64
C LYS A 16 30.09 27.40 -48.03
N ALA A 17 29.70 26.12 -48.14
CA ALA A 17 29.26 25.52 -49.41
C ALA A 17 27.97 26.16 -49.97
N ALA A 18 27.20 26.84 -49.11
CA ALA A 18 26.01 27.63 -49.47
C ALA A 18 26.32 29.13 -49.67
N ASN A 19 27.60 29.49 -49.87
CA ASN A 19 28.10 30.85 -50.10
C ASN A 19 27.99 31.82 -48.91
N PHE A 20 27.89 31.33 -47.68
CA PHE A 20 28.07 32.20 -46.51
C PHE A 20 29.56 32.55 -46.35
N PRO A 21 29.91 33.82 -46.04
CA PRO A 21 31.26 34.22 -45.67
C PRO A 21 31.76 33.40 -44.48
N GLN A 22 33.08 33.16 -44.42
CA GLN A 22 33.68 32.33 -43.39
C GLN A 22 33.35 32.83 -41.98
N GLU A 23 33.48 34.13 -41.72
CA GLU A 23 33.18 34.68 -40.38
C GLU A 23 31.72 34.48 -40.00
N GLN A 24 30.79 34.60 -40.96
CA GLN A 24 29.37 34.38 -40.70
C GLN A 24 29.05 32.90 -40.46
N ALA A 25 29.64 32.00 -41.25
CA ALA A 25 29.45 30.56 -41.10
C ALA A 25 29.95 30.04 -39.75
N GLU A 26 31.09 30.55 -39.28
CA GLU A 26 31.66 30.20 -37.97
C GLU A 26 30.83 30.77 -36.82
N ALA A 27 30.45 32.06 -36.89
CA ALA A 27 29.62 32.70 -35.87
C ALA A 27 28.23 32.04 -35.72
N LEU A 28 27.58 31.67 -36.84
CA LEU A 28 26.32 30.94 -36.81
C LEU A 28 26.47 29.53 -36.23
N ALA A 29 27.55 28.83 -36.59
CA ALA A 29 27.80 27.50 -36.06
C ALA A 29 28.02 27.52 -34.54
N GLU A 30 28.77 28.49 -34.04
CA GLU A 30 29.02 28.69 -32.62
C GLU A 30 27.74 29.06 -31.86
N ALA A 31 26.95 30.00 -32.39
CA ALA A 31 25.67 30.38 -31.79
C ALA A 31 24.69 29.20 -31.70
N VAL A 32 24.61 28.38 -32.75
CA VAL A 32 23.75 27.18 -32.76
C VAL A 32 24.28 26.11 -31.82
N ALA A 33 25.60 25.91 -31.74
CA ALA A 33 26.21 24.98 -30.80
C ALA A 33 25.86 25.35 -29.35
N GLY A 34 25.98 26.63 -28.98
CA GLY A 34 25.61 27.12 -27.64
C GLY A 34 24.15 26.85 -27.28
N ILE A 35 23.22 27.10 -28.20
CA ILE A 35 21.77 26.83 -28.00
C ILE A 35 21.50 25.34 -27.83
N VAL A 36 22.17 24.48 -28.61
CA VAL A 36 21.99 23.03 -28.53
C VAL A 36 22.55 22.50 -27.22
N GLU A 37 23.76 22.93 -26.83
CA GLU A 37 24.40 22.51 -25.58
C GLU A 37 23.60 22.92 -24.34
N GLU A 38 23.02 24.12 -24.32
CA GLU A 38 22.17 24.62 -23.22
C GLU A 38 20.89 23.78 -23.04
N ARG A 39 20.38 23.17 -24.11
CA ARG A 39 19.14 22.37 -24.08
C ARG A 39 19.36 20.89 -23.77
N LEU A 40 20.61 20.42 -23.75
CA LEU A 40 20.92 19.03 -23.51
C LEU A 40 21.00 18.74 -22.00
N ALA A 41 20.37 17.65 -21.58
CA ALA A 41 20.56 17.13 -20.23
C ALA A 41 22.03 16.74 -20.04
N THR A 42 22.64 17.31 -19.01
CA THR A 42 24.03 17.04 -18.65
C THR A 42 24.15 15.72 -17.88
N LYS A 43 25.38 15.20 -17.79
CA LYS A 43 25.65 14.03 -16.93
C LYS A 43 25.31 14.30 -15.45
N GLN A 44 25.40 15.56 -15.02
CA GLN A 44 25.06 15.96 -13.67
C GLN A 44 23.54 15.88 -13.46
N ASP A 45 22.73 16.34 -14.41
CA ASP A 45 21.26 16.24 -14.36
C ASP A 45 20.81 14.77 -14.28
N LEU A 46 21.45 13.89 -15.07
CA LEU A 46 21.17 12.46 -15.05
C LEU A 46 21.53 11.82 -13.70
N LYS A 47 22.68 12.20 -13.13
CA LYS A 47 23.10 11.71 -11.80
C LYS A 47 22.18 12.21 -10.69
N GLU A 48 21.73 13.46 -10.76
CA GLU A 48 20.75 13.98 -9.81
C GLU A 48 19.41 13.22 -9.92
N LEU A 49 18.96 12.95 -11.14
CA LEU A 49 17.75 12.17 -11.38
C LEU A 49 17.89 10.74 -10.83
N GLU A 50 19.03 10.08 -11.06
CA GLU A 50 19.34 8.75 -10.52
C GLU A 50 19.27 8.74 -8.99
N LEU A 51 19.92 9.70 -8.33
CA LEU A 51 19.89 9.83 -6.87
C LEU A 51 18.46 10.07 -6.34
N ARG A 52 17.67 10.91 -7.02
CA ARG A 52 16.26 11.15 -6.66
C ARG A 52 15.42 9.89 -6.82
N LEU A 53 15.65 9.10 -7.87
CA LEU A 53 14.96 7.84 -8.10
C LEU A 53 15.33 6.78 -7.05
N GLU A 54 16.61 6.65 -6.71
CA GLU A 54 17.06 5.75 -5.65
C GLU A 54 16.45 6.13 -4.30
N ALA A 55 16.45 7.42 -3.95
CA ALA A 55 15.84 7.91 -2.71
C ALA A 55 14.34 7.59 -2.66
N ARG A 56 13.61 7.85 -3.74
CA ARG A 56 12.17 7.57 -3.83
C ARG A 56 11.88 6.07 -3.80
N SER A 57 12.74 5.25 -4.41
CA SER A 57 12.62 3.78 -4.36
C SER A 57 12.77 3.26 -2.92
N LYS A 58 13.79 3.73 -2.20
CA LYS A 58 13.98 3.40 -0.77
C LYS A 58 12.81 3.85 0.09
N GLU A 59 12.29 5.04 -0.15
CA GLU A 59 11.11 5.55 0.56
C GLU A 59 9.86 4.69 0.31
N LEU A 60 9.65 4.23 -0.92
CA LEU A 60 8.55 3.32 -1.23
C LEU A 60 8.73 1.97 -0.54
N GLU A 61 9.95 1.42 -0.52
CA GLU A 61 10.23 0.16 0.18
C GLU A 61 9.94 0.27 1.69
N THR A 62 10.36 1.37 2.33
CA THR A 62 10.12 1.57 3.77
C THR A 62 8.64 1.73 4.08
N ARG A 63 7.88 2.47 3.26
CA ARG A 63 6.43 2.59 3.39
C ARG A 63 5.73 1.24 3.23
N LEU A 64 6.06 0.47 2.18
CA LEU A 64 5.47 -0.85 1.98
C LEU A 64 5.76 -1.81 3.15
N ARG A 65 6.98 -1.78 3.69
CA ARG A 65 7.32 -2.57 4.89
C ARG A 65 6.52 -2.14 6.12
N HIS A 66 6.28 -0.84 6.27
CA HIS A 66 5.44 -0.32 7.36
C HIS A 66 3.99 -0.79 7.22
N ASP A 67 3.39 -0.59 6.03
CA ASP A 67 2.00 -0.94 5.77
C ASP A 67 1.76 -2.45 5.93
N LEU A 68 2.71 -3.28 5.51
CA LEU A 68 2.65 -4.73 5.73
C LEU A 68 2.64 -5.09 7.22
N LYS A 69 3.48 -4.45 8.04
CA LYS A 69 3.48 -4.66 9.49
C LYS A 69 2.19 -4.19 10.13
N GLU A 70 1.69 -3.02 9.73
CA GLU A 70 0.43 -2.50 10.24
C GLU A 70 -0.72 -3.46 9.94
N LEU A 71 -0.82 -3.94 8.70
CA LEU A 71 -1.81 -4.94 8.29
C LEU A 71 -1.68 -6.25 9.08
N GLU A 72 -0.46 -6.77 9.26
CA GLU A 72 -0.22 -7.98 10.05
C GLU A 72 -0.69 -7.81 11.50
N THR A 73 -0.35 -6.68 12.13
CA THR A 73 -0.78 -6.39 13.50
C THR A 73 -2.29 -6.18 13.61
N GLY A 74 -2.91 -5.54 12.63
CA GLY A 74 -4.35 -5.35 12.54
C GLY A 74 -5.08 -6.69 12.44
N LEU A 75 -4.70 -7.53 11.48
CA LEU A 75 -5.27 -8.88 11.33
C LEU A 75 -5.10 -9.73 12.58
N HIS A 76 -3.93 -9.68 13.24
CA HIS A 76 -3.71 -10.42 14.47
C HIS A 76 -4.60 -9.93 15.62
N ARG A 77 -4.84 -8.62 15.71
CA ARG A 77 -5.76 -8.04 16.70
C ARG A 77 -7.20 -8.47 16.38
N ASP A 78 -7.64 -8.35 15.15
CA ASP A 78 -8.99 -8.72 14.72
C ASP A 78 -9.28 -10.22 14.96
N MET A 79 -8.30 -11.09 14.69
CA MET A 79 -8.43 -12.52 14.98
C MET A 79 -8.61 -12.79 16.49
N LYS A 80 -7.85 -12.10 17.35
CA LYS A 80 -8.00 -12.22 18.81
C LYS A 80 -9.34 -11.68 19.29
N GLU A 81 -9.78 -10.55 18.76
CA GLU A 81 -11.09 -9.98 19.09
C GLU A 81 -12.22 -10.93 18.69
N LEU A 82 -12.14 -11.52 17.50
CA LEU A 82 -13.09 -12.53 17.03
C LEU A 82 -13.08 -13.79 17.92
N GLU A 83 -11.91 -14.32 18.26
CA GLU A 83 -11.77 -15.50 19.13
C GLU A 83 -12.38 -15.24 20.51
N THR A 84 -12.07 -14.10 21.12
CA THR A 84 -12.61 -13.73 22.43
C THR A 84 -14.11 -13.46 22.38
N GLY A 85 -14.61 -12.87 21.30
CA GLY A 85 -16.04 -12.68 21.04
C GLY A 85 -16.78 -14.01 20.95
N LEU A 86 -16.34 -14.92 20.09
CA LEU A 86 -16.91 -16.26 19.95
C LEU A 86 -16.89 -17.04 21.27
N HIS A 87 -15.79 -16.97 22.02
CA HIS A 87 -15.71 -17.66 23.31
C HIS A 87 -16.69 -17.10 24.34
N ARG A 88 -16.92 -15.78 24.34
CA ARG A 88 -17.93 -15.14 25.19
C ARG A 88 -19.34 -15.56 24.79
N ASP A 89 -19.66 -15.53 23.50
CA ASP A 89 -20.98 -15.88 22.98
C ASP A 89 -21.32 -17.34 23.27
N LEU A 90 -20.35 -18.25 23.14
CA LEU A 90 -20.52 -19.66 23.49
C LEU A 90 -20.82 -19.85 24.99
N LYS A 91 -20.09 -19.16 25.87
CA LYS A 91 -20.34 -19.19 27.32
C LYS A 91 -21.72 -18.64 27.67
N GLU A 92 -22.11 -17.54 27.04
CA GLU A 92 -23.43 -16.95 27.27
C GLU A 92 -24.55 -17.90 26.83
N MET A 93 -24.41 -18.52 25.66
CA MET A 93 -25.36 -19.52 25.17
C MET A 93 -25.43 -20.74 26.10
N GLU A 94 -24.30 -21.24 26.59
CA GLU A 94 -24.25 -22.35 27.55
C GLU A 94 -24.98 -21.99 28.85
N LEU A 95 -24.75 -20.80 29.40
CA LEU A 95 -25.42 -20.33 30.62
C LEU A 95 -26.94 -20.21 30.41
N ARG A 96 -27.38 -19.65 29.28
CA ARG A 96 -28.81 -19.53 28.94
C ARG A 96 -29.47 -20.92 28.83
N LEU A 97 -28.81 -21.85 28.15
CA LEU A 97 -29.30 -23.23 28.02
C LEU A 97 -29.40 -23.93 29.38
N ARG A 98 -28.35 -23.84 30.22
CA ARG A 98 -28.37 -24.41 31.57
C ARG A 98 -29.51 -23.81 32.41
N HIS A 99 -29.65 -22.49 32.40
CA HIS A 99 -30.69 -21.81 33.17
C HIS A 99 -32.10 -22.20 32.70
N ASP A 100 -32.37 -22.23 31.38
CA ASP A 100 -33.67 -22.64 30.84
C ASP A 100 -33.98 -24.10 31.19
N LEU A 101 -33.01 -25.00 31.08
CA LEU A 101 -33.18 -26.40 31.49
C LEU A 101 -33.43 -26.53 32.99
N THR A 102 -32.67 -25.83 33.84
CA THR A 102 -32.87 -25.85 35.30
C THR A 102 -34.26 -25.33 35.68
N LEU A 103 -34.73 -24.23 35.09
CA LEU A 103 -36.07 -23.71 35.32
C LEU A 103 -37.16 -24.69 34.89
N ARG A 104 -37.06 -25.24 33.68
CA ARG A 104 -38.05 -26.19 33.15
C ARG A 104 -38.10 -27.46 33.99
N LEU A 105 -36.96 -28.04 34.36
CA LEU A 105 -36.89 -29.23 35.20
C LEU A 105 -37.43 -28.96 36.61
N GLY A 106 -37.08 -27.81 37.22
CA GLY A 106 -37.62 -27.40 38.51
C GLY A 106 -39.15 -27.25 38.47
N ALA A 107 -39.69 -26.62 37.43
CA ALA A 107 -41.13 -26.47 37.24
C ALA A 107 -41.83 -27.83 37.06
N MET A 108 -41.26 -28.75 36.26
CA MET A 108 -41.79 -30.10 36.08
C MET A 108 -41.81 -30.90 37.39
N LEU A 109 -40.76 -30.80 38.21
CA LEU A 109 -40.71 -31.47 39.52
C LEU A 109 -41.78 -30.93 40.47
N VAL A 110 -41.96 -29.62 40.56
CA VAL A 110 -43.00 -29.01 41.41
C VAL A 110 -44.40 -29.43 40.93
N ALA A 111 -44.66 -29.42 39.63
CA ALA A 111 -45.92 -29.88 39.05
C ALA A 111 -46.18 -31.37 39.34
N GLY A 112 -45.16 -32.21 39.21
CA GLY A 112 -45.27 -33.65 39.51
C GLY A 112 -45.58 -33.92 40.99
N VAL A 113 -44.85 -33.26 41.91
CA VAL A 113 -45.07 -33.42 43.36
C VAL A 113 -46.46 -32.93 43.78
N SER A 114 -46.91 -31.79 43.23
CA SER A 114 -48.24 -31.27 43.53
C SER A 114 -49.36 -32.19 43.03
N LEU A 115 -49.20 -32.81 41.85
CA LEU A 115 -50.13 -33.82 41.35
C LEU A 115 -50.21 -35.04 42.29
N VAL A 116 -49.05 -35.58 42.72
CA VAL A 116 -48.99 -36.74 43.61
C VAL A 116 -49.62 -36.43 44.98
N ALA A 117 -49.36 -35.26 45.55
CA ALA A 117 -49.94 -34.86 46.84
C ALA A 117 -51.47 -34.80 46.82
N VAL A 118 -52.06 -34.33 45.71
CA VAL A 118 -53.52 -34.31 45.53
C VAL A 118 -54.08 -35.73 45.46
N LEU A 119 -53.42 -36.63 44.74
CA LEU A 119 -53.84 -38.04 44.63
C LEU A 119 -53.81 -38.77 45.98
N VAL A 120 -52.76 -38.57 46.79
CA VAL A 120 -52.64 -39.18 48.12
C VAL A 120 -53.74 -38.71 49.06
N LYS A 121 -54.18 -37.45 48.96
CA LYS A 121 -55.24 -36.90 49.81
C LYS A 121 -56.65 -37.37 49.43
N LEU A 122 -56.82 -37.90 48.21
CA LEU A 122 -58.09 -38.41 47.68
C LEU A 122 -58.31 -39.91 47.94
N LEU A 123 -57.24 -40.65 48.29
CA LEU A 123 -57.28 -42.08 48.63
C LEU A 123 -57.48 -42.27 50.14
#